data_AF-K9TJD3-F1
#
_entry.id   AF-K9TJD3-F1
#
_cell.length_a   1.000
_cell.length_b   1.000
_cell.length_c   1.000
_cell.angle_alpha   90.00
_cell.angle_beta   90.00
_cell.angle_gamma   90.00
#
_symmetry.space_group_name_H-M   'P 1'
#
loop_
_entity.id
_entity.type
_entity.pdbx_description
1 polymer ?
#
loop_
_entity_poly.entity_id
_entity_poly.type
_entity_poly.pdbx_seq_one_letter_code
_entity_poly.pdbx_strand_id
1 'polypeptide(L)'
;MTDKRIRAYIKLIQKLLDCPEGDELKILRKHRHLIDVQFVYVLNQAAEKAEEEGEEDTASFLRTLSEQLELAFAEIVKRTHPAVSERNQAYLQIIEEILKCDTGEEVAHILHQNSERVDRGFVKTLAQVAQLMVENGQPDSAAVLIDLATVISSAIEEG
;
A
#
# COMPACT_ATOMS: atom_id res chain seq x y z
N MET A 1 8.70 -13.40 9.71
CA MET A 1 7.64 -14.44 9.74
C MET A 1 8.14 -15.65 10.51
N THR A 2 7.25 -16.48 11.08
CA THR A 2 7.64 -17.76 11.71
C THR A 2 7.04 -18.93 10.93
N ASP A 3 7.74 -20.07 10.90
CA ASP A 3 7.28 -21.30 10.25
C ASP A 3 5.89 -21.75 10.72
N LYS A 4 5.59 -21.58 12.02
CA LYS A 4 4.29 -21.94 12.58
C LYS A 4 3.16 -21.08 12.01
N ARG A 5 3.42 -19.80 11.77
CA ARG A 5 2.44 -18.84 11.25
C ARG A 5 2.21 -19.06 9.76
N ILE A 6 3.27 -19.27 8.98
CA ILE A 6 3.18 -19.64 7.56
C ILE A 6 2.35 -20.92 7.40
N ARG A 7 2.62 -21.97 8.20
CA ARG A 7 1.82 -23.20 8.17
C ARG A 7 0.35 -22.97 8.51
N ALA A 8 0.03 -22.04 9.41
CA ALA A 8 -1.35 -21.70 9.73
C ALA A 8 -2.06 -21.01 8.56
N TYR A 9 -1.35 -20.13 7.85
CA TYR A 9 -1.86 -19.48 6.63
C TYR A 9 -2.13 -20.50 5.52
N ILE A 10 -1.18 -21.37 5.22
CA ILE A 10 -1.35 -22.42 4.19
C ILE A 10 -2.57 -23.30 4.51
N LYS A 11 -2.74 -23.70 5.77
CA LYS A 11 -3.92 -24.48 6.21
C LYS A 11 -5.23 -23.72 6.07
N LEU A 12 -5.21 -22.40 6.25
CA LEU A 12 -6.38 -21.57 6.05
C LEU A 12 -6.72 -21.43 4.56
N ILE A 13 -5.72 -21.24 3.70
CA ILE A 13 -5.89 -21.19 2.24
C ILE A 13 -6.50 -22.49 1.73
N GLN A 14 -5.94 -23.64 2.12
CA GLN A 14 -6.49 -24.95 1.74
C GLN A 14 -7.97 -25.08 2.17
N LYS A 15 -8.31 -24.67 3.40
CA LYS A 15 -9.71 -24.67 3.85
C LYS A 15 -10.64 -23.76 3.04
N LEU A 16 -10.13 -22.68 2.47
CA LEU A 16 -10.91 -21.77 1.62
C LEU A 16 -11.10 -22.35 0.22
N LEU A 17 -10.11 -23.06 -0.30
CA LEU A 17 -10.20 -23.76 -1.59
C LEU A 17 -11.10 -25.00 -1.51
N ASP A 18 -11.09 -25.71 -0.38
CA ASP A 18 -11.87 -26.93 -0.16
C ASP A 18 -13.32 -26.66 0.30
N CYS A 19 -13.69 -25.40 0.58
CA CYS A 19 -15.02 -25.10 1.10
C CYS A 19 -16.08 -24.97 -0.01
N PRO A 20 -17.36 -25.24 0.31
CA PRO A 20 -18.46 -24.93 -0.60
C PRO A 20 -18.51 -23.43 -0.92
N GLU A 21 -18.87 -23.11 -2.16
CA GLU A 21 -19.05 -21.73 -2.60
C GLU A 21 -19.99 -20.96 -1.66
N GLY A 22 -19.53 -19.82 -1.15
CA GLY A 22 -20.25 -18.97 -0.22
C GLY A 22 -19.93 -19.19 1.27
N ASP A 23 -19.17 -20.22 1.63
CA ASP A 23 -18.72 -20.45 3.01
C ASP A 23 -17.38 -19.77 3.35
N GLU A 24 -16.69 -19.17 2.37
CA GLU A 24 -15.36 -18.55 2.51
C GLU A 24 -15.39 -17.46 3.59
N LEU A 25 -16.37 -16.56 3.53
CA LEU A 25 -16.53 -15.47 4.50
C LEU A 25 -16.72 -16.00 5.93
N LYS A 26 -17.43 -17.12 6.10
CA LYS A 26 -17.64 -17.75 7.41
C LYS A 26 -16.33 -18.34 7.95
N ILE A 27 -15.53 -18.96 7.08
CA ILE A 27 -14.20 -19.49 7.43
C ILE A 27 -13.25 -18.36 7.81
N LEU A 28 -13.20 -17.29 7.01
CA LEU A 28 -12.38 -16.10 7.28
C LEU A 28 -12.77 -15.46 8.61
N ARG A 29 -14.07 -15.30 8.90
CA ARG A 29 -14.56 -14.77 10.17
C ARG A 29 -14.10 -15.59 11.37
N LYS A 30 -14.13 -16.93 11.26
CA LYS A 30 -13.68 -17.84 12.33
C LYS A 30 -12.16 -17.76 12.56
N HIS A 31 -11.39 -17.40 11.53
CA HIS A 31 -9.93 -17.30 11.59
C HIS A 31 -9.43 -15.85 11.50
N ARG A 32 -10.21 -14.85 11.92
CA ARG A 32 -9.82 -13.42 11.84
C ARG A 32 -8.46 -13.10 12.43
N HIS A 33 -8.01 -13.83 13.46
CA HIS A 33 -6.70 -13.65 14.08
C HIS A 33 -5.51 -14.00 13.16
N LEU A 34 -5.76 -14.70 12.06
CA LEU A 34 -4.79 -15.00 11.00
C LEU A 34 -4.89 -14.02 9.83
N ILE A 35 -5.94 -13.20 9.75
CA ILE A 35 -6.17 -12.29 8.63
C ILE A 35 -5.41 -10.98 8.91
N ASP A 36 -4.20 -10.91 8.37
CA ASP A 36 -3.30 -9.76 8.42
C ASP A 36 -2.57 -9.58 7.09
N VAL A 37 -1.72 -8.56 7.00
CA VAL A 37 -0.93 -8.26 5.79
C VAL A 37 -0.02 -9.44 5.39
N GLN A 38 0.45 -10.24 6.34
CA GLN A 38 1.29 -11.40 6.04
C GLN A 38 0.49 -12.55 5.44
N PHE A 39 -0.79 -12.70 5.81
CA PHE A 39 -1.69 -13.66 5.16
C PHE A 39 -1.96 -13.28 3.70
N VAL A 40 -2.18 -12.00 3.42
CA VAL A 40 -2.36 -11.49 2.03
C VAL A 40 -1.13 -11.80 1.17
N TYR A 41 0.08 -11.57 1.71
CA TYR A 41 1.30 -11.94 1.01
C TYR A 41 1.35 -13.44 0.65
N VAL A 42 0.97 -14.32 1.58
CA VAL A 42 0.95 -15.77 1.32
C VAL A 42 -0.16 -16.16 0.33
N LEU A 43 -1.29 -15.45 0.28
CA LEU A 43 -2.31 -15.63 -0.76
C LEU A 43 -1.75 -15.33 -2.16
N ASN A 44 -1.03 -14.22 -2.32
CA ASN A 44 -0.42 -13.86 -3.60
C ASN A 44 0.61 -14.88 -4.06
N GLN A 45 1.49 -15.35 -3.16
CA GLN A 45 2.44 -16.43 -3.49
C GLN A 45 1.73 -17.74 -3.86
N ALA A 46 0.63 -18.07 -3.20
CA ALA A 46 -0.15 -19.27 -3.52
C ALA A 46 -0.85 -19.13 -4.88
N ALA A 47 -1.32 -17.92 -5.23
CA ALA A 47 -1.93 -17.65 -6.52
C ALA A 47 -0.92 -17.73 -7.68
N GLU A 48 0.27 -17.15 -7.50
CA GLU A 48 1.39 -17.25 -8.46
C GLU A 48 1.76 -18.71 -8.70
N LYS A 49 1.91 -19.49 -7.63
CA LYS A 49 2.20 -20.92 -7.75
C LYS A 49 1.08 -21.69 -8.48
N ALA A 50 -0.19 -21.40 -8.18
CA ALA A 50 -1.32 -22.04 -8.85
C ALA A 50 -1.32 -21.74 -10.36
N GLU A 51 -0.97 -20.51 -10.76
CA GLU A 51 -0.82 -20.13 -12.17
C GLU A 51 0.32 -20.89 -12.85
N GLU A 52 1.49 -21.03 -12.18
CA GLU A 52 2.61 -21.85 -12.67
C GLU A 52 2.23 -23.33 -12.84
N GLU A 53 1.36 -23.85 -11.98
CA GLU A 53 0.84 -25.23 -12.02
C GLU A 53 -0.32 -25.40 -13.02
N GLY A 54 -0.79 -24.32 -13.66
CA GLY A 54 -1.89 -24.33 -14.64
C GLY A 54 -3.29 -24.35 -14.02
N GLU A 55 -3.40 -24.08 -12.71
CA GLU A 55 -4.66 -24.00 -11.97
C GLU A 55 -5.23 -22.57 -12.02
N GLU A 56 -5.67 -22.13 -13.21
CA GLU A 56 -6.13 -20.75 -13.45
C GLU A 56 -7.29 -20.32 -12.53
N ASP A 57 -8.27 -21.20 -12.28
CA ASP A 57 -9.41 -20.90 -11.40
C ASP A 57 -8.96 -20.66 -9.95
N THR A 58 -8.05 -21.51 -9.45
CA THR A 58 -7.44 -21.38 -8.12
C THR A 58 -6.67 -20.06 -8.03
N ALA A 59 -5.83 -19.76 -9.02
CA ALA A 59 -5.05 -18.53 -9.07
C ALA A 59 -5.96 -17.28 -9.06
N SER A 60 -7.01 -17.28 -9.89
CA SER A 60 -7.99 -16.20 -9.99
C SER A 60 -8.73 -15.96 -8.68
N PHE A 61 -9.21 -17.03 -8.04
CA PHE A 61 -9.86 -16.94 -6.73
C PHE A 61 -8.93 -16.33 -5.66
N LEU A 62 -7.68 -16.81 -5.58
CA LEU A 62 -6.72 -16.35 -4.58
C LEU A 62 -6.31 -14.89 -4.78
N ARG A 63 -6.13 -14.43 -6.03
CA ARG A 63 -5.90 -13.02 -6.39
C ARG A 63 -7.09 -12.15 -6.03
N THR A 64 -8.30 -12.56 -6.42
CA THR A 64 -9.52 -11.80 -6.09
C THR A 64 -9.69 -11.68 -4.58
N LEU A 65 -9.34 -12.74 -3.83
CA LEU A 65 -9.42 -12.71 -2.37
C LEU A 65 -8.36 -11.80 -1.74
N SER A 66 -7.12 -11.81 -2.24
CA SER A 66 -6.06 -10.93 -1.72
C SER A 66 -6.42 -9.46 -1.93
N GLU A 67 -6.88 -9.09 -3.13
CA GLU A 67 -7.34 -7.73 -3.46
C GLU A 67 -8.48 -7.27 -2.54
N GLN A 68 -9.48 -8.12 -2.30
CA GLN A 68 -10.59 -7.80 -1.40
C GLN A 68 -10.13 -7.55 0.04
N LEU A 69 -9.16 -8.34 0.52
CA LEU A 69 -8.60 -8.16 1.86
C LEU A 69 -7.77 -6.89 1.97
N GLU A 70 -6.99 -6.54 0.94
CA GLU A 70 -6.23 -5.29 0.89
C GLU A 70 -7.15 -4.07 0.93
N LEU A 71 -8.22 -4.07 0.12
CA LEU A 71 -9.23 -3.01 0.13
C LEU A 71 -9.91 -2.91 1.50
N ALA A 72 -10.25 -4.05 2.12
CA ALA A 72 -10.85 -4.07 3.45
C ALA A 72 -9.91 -3.49 4.52
N PHE A 73 -8.62 -3.78 4.48
CA PHE A 73 -7.63 -3.20 5.39
C PHE A 73 -7.49 -1.69 5.19
N ALA A 74 -7.44 -1.23 3.93
CA ALA A 74 -7.39 0.20 3.62
C ALA A 74 -8.61 0.93 4.21
N GLU A 75 -9.82 0.39 4.04
CA GLU A 75 -11.04 0.94 4.63
C GLU A 75 -11.04 0.95 6.16
N ILE A 76 -10.49 -0.09 6.81
CA ILE A 76 -10.36 -0.13 8.27
C ILE A 76 -9.42 0.99 8.73
N VAL A 77 -8.27 1.15 8.08
CA VAL A 77 -7.30 2.22 8.42
C VAL A 77 -7.95 3.60 8.27
N LYS A 78 -8.71 3.84 7.20
CA LYS A 78 -9.47 5.09 7.02
C LYS A 78 -10.44 5.36 8.18
N ARG A 79 -11.13 4.34 8.68
CA ARG A 79 -12.13 4.48 9.76
C ARG A 79 -11.53 4.61 11.14
N THR A 80 -10.47 3.85 11.45
CA THR A 80 -9.87 3.84 12.79
C THR A 80 -8.85 4.94 12.99
N HIS A 81 -8.24 5.43 11.91
CA HIS A 81 -7.29 6.52 11.93
C HIS A 81 -7.62 7.57 10.85
N PRO A 82 -8.80 8.22 10.93
CA PRO A 82 -9.23 9.18 9.92
C PRO A 82 -8.23 10.33 9.78
N ALA A 83 -7.67 10.82 10.89
CA ALA A 83 -6.63 11.85 10.86
C ALA A 83 -5.34 11.42 10.13
N VAL A 84 -4.95 10.15 10.21
CA VAL A 84 -3.79 9.62 9.45
C VAL A 84 -4.14 9.50 7.97
N SER A 85 -5.37 9.07 7.66
CA SER A 85 -5.84 8.99 6.27
C SER A 85 -6.00 10.36 5.63
N GLU A 86 -6.60 11.34 6.32
CA GLU A 86 -6.77 12.71 5.85
C GLU A 86 -5.41 13.40 5.66
N ARG A 87 -4.47 13.16 6.57
CA ARG A 87 -3.12 13.69 6.48
C ARG A 87 -2.35 13.08 5.31
N ASN A 88 -2.39 11.75 5.13
CA ASN A 88 -1.79 11.11 3.96
C ASN A 88 -2.46 11.56 2.66
N GLN A 89 -3.79 11.74 2.65
CA GLN A 89 -4.51 12.24 1.48
C GLN A 89 -4.09 13.68 1.15
N ALA A 90 -3.94 14.54 2.17
CA ALA A 90 -3.42 15.89 1.98
C ALA A 90 -1.99 15.87 1.43
N TYR A 91 -1.13 14.96 1.90
CA TYR A 91 0.21 14.80 1.34
C TYR A 91 0.18 14.39 -0.13
N LEU A 92 -0.67 13.41 -0.49
CA LEU A 92 -0.81 12.97 -1.88
C LEU A 92 -1.35 14.08 -2.78
N GLN A 93 -2.28 14.91 -2.30
CA GLN A 93 -2.78 16.07 -3.04
C GLN A 93 -1.66 17.09 -3.33
N ILE A 94 -0.85 17.42 -2.32
CA ILE A 94 0.29 18.33 -2.49
C ILE A 94 1.30 17.74 -3.51
N ILE A 95 1.60 16.44 -3.41
CA ILE A 95 2.51 15.77 -4.36
C ILE A 95 1.94 15.79 -5.77
N GLU A 96 0.64 15.54 -5.93
CA GLU A 96 -0.03 15.58 -7.24
C GLU A 96 0.01 17.00 -7.84
N GLU A 97 -0.17 18.04 -7.03
CA GLU A 97 -0.01 19.43 -7.49
C GLU A 97 1.43 19.72 -7.92
N ILE A 98 2.42 19.31 -7.13
CA ILE A 98 3.85 19.45 -7.47
C ILE A 98 4.19 18.76 -8.78
N LEU A 99 3.67 17.54 -9.02
CA LEU A 99 3.91 16.78 -10.25
C LEU A 99 3.25 17.41 -11.49
N LYS A 100 2.25 18.27 -11.31
CA LYS A 100 1.61 19.03 -12.39
C LYS A 100 2.32 20.34 -12.71
N CYS A 101 3.26 20.78 -11.86
CA CYS A 101 4.02 22.00 -12.09
C CYS A 101 5.08 21.81 -13.17
N ASP A 102 5.18 22.79 -14.06
CA ASP A 102 6.21 22.84 -15.10
C ASP A 102 7.46 23.58 -14.60
N THR A 103 7.35 24.33 -13.49
CA THR A 103 8.45 25.16 -12.95
C THR A 103 8.68 24.96 -11.45
N GLY A 104 9.94 25.14 -11.03
CA GLY A 104 10.31 25.05 -9.61
C GLY A 104 9.76 26.17 -8.72
N GLU A 105 9.36 27.31 -9.30
CA GLU A 105 8.75 28.43 -8.56
C GLU A 105 7.35 28.08 -8.07
N GLU A 106 6.55 27.42 -8.90
CA GLU A 106 5.21 26.92 -8.52
C GLU A 106 5.31 25.88 -7.40
N VAL A 107 6.29 24.99 -7.49
CA VAL A 107 6.58 23.99 -6.44
C VAL A 107 6.92 24.67 -5.11
N ALA A 108 7.79 25.69 -5.12
CA ALA A 108 8.13 26.45 -3.92
C ALA A 108 6.91 27.16 -3.33
N HIS A 109 6.03 27.69 -4.17
CA HIS A 109 4.79 28.32 -3.73
C HIS A 109 3.83 27.33 -3.05
N ILE A 110 3.62 26.15 -3.64
CA ILE A 110 2.79 25.08 -3.08
C ILE A 110 3.33 24.63 -1.73
N LEU A 111 4.65 24.42 -1.62
CA LEU A 111 5.28 24.03 -0.35
C LEU A 111 5.13 25.10 0.72
N HIS A 112 5.25 26.38 0.35
CA HIS A 112 5.06 27.50 1.29
C HIS A 112 3.61 27.57 1.80
N GLN A 113 2.63 27.45 0.92
CA GLN A 113 1.20 27.43 1.27
C GLN A 113 0.83 26.25 2.18
N ASN A 114 1.57 25.14 2.08
CA ASN A 114 1.34 23.94 2.86
C ASN A 114 2.38 23.73 3.97
N SER A 115 3.13 24.77 4.36
CA SER A 115 4.25 24.68 5.30
C SER A 115 3.90 24.00 6.64
N GLU A 116 2.69 24.20 7.16
CA GLU A 116 2.21 23.53 8.38
C GLU A 116 2.04 22.00 8.24
N ARG A 117 1.94 21.51 7.00
CA ARG A 117 1.78 20.08 6.65
C ARG A 117 3.09 19.46 6.15
N VAL A 118 4.05 20.27 5.72
CA VAL A 118 5.38 19.83 5.28
C VAL A 118 6.18 19.40 6.52
N ASP A 119 6.01 18.14 6.90
CA ASP A 119 6.69 17.53 8.05
C ASP A 119 7.42 16.24 7.64
N ARG A 120 7.98 15.52 8.61
CA ARG A 120 8.66 14.23 8.37
C ARG A 120 7.74 13.17 7.74
N GLY A 121 6.43 13.25 7.98
CA GLY A 121 5.44 12.39 7.35
C GLY A 121 5.33 12.69 5.86
N PHE A 122 5.26 13.96 5.49
CA PHE A 122 5.24 14.40 4.09
C PHE A 122 6.49 13.94 3.31
N VAL A 123 7.69 14.13 3.88
CA VAL A 123 8.96 13.64 3.31
C VAL A 123 8.91 12.13 3.06
N LYS A 124 8.40 11.36 4.03
CA LYS A 124 8.29 9.91 3.89
C LYS A 124 7.33 9.53 2.74
N THR A 125 6.22 10.25 2.59
CA THR A 125 5.27 10.01 1.51
C THR A 125 5.86 10.38 0.14
N LEU A 126 6.64 11.46 0.03
CA LEU A 126 7.40 11.80 -1.19
C LEU A 126 8.29 10.64 -1.64
N ALA A 127 9.08 10.07 -0.73
CA ALA A 127 9.96 8.95 -1.03
C ALA A 127 9.18 7.69 -1.46
N GLN A 128 8.03 7.41 -0.83
CA GLN A 128 7.17 6.29 -1.19
C GLN A 128 6.56 6.44 -2.59
N VAL A 129 6.07 7.65 -2.94
CA VAL A 129 5.53 7.92 -4.28
C VAL A 129 6.64 7.83 -5.32
N ALA A 130 7.83 8.37 -5.05
CA ALA A 130 8.97 8.26 -5.94
C ALA A 130 9.34 6.79 -6.24
N GLN A 131 9.35 5.93 -5.23
CA GLN A 131 9.57 4.49 -5.39
C GLN A 131 8.55 3.85 -6.34
N LEU A 132 7.25 4.13 -6.13
CA LEU A 132 6.17 3.62 -6.99
C LEU A 132 6.30 4.13 -8.43
N MET A 133 6.75 5.37 -8.62
CA MET A 133 6.99 5.94 -9.96
C MET A 133 8.13 5.23 -10.67
N VAL A 134 9.22 4.87 -9.97
CA VAL A 134 10.30 4.05 -10.55
C VAL A 134 9.77 2.69 -10.99
N GLU A 135 8.98 2.03 -10.13
CA GLU A 135 8.35 0.74 -10.42
C GLU A 135 7.41 0.81 -11.63
N ASN A 136 6.70 1.93 -11.79
CA ASN A 136 5.80 2.20 -12.91
C ASN A 136 6.50 2.77 -14.17
N GLY A 137 7.84 2.81 -14.21
CA GLY A 137 8.59 3.25 -15.38
C GLY A 137 8.65 4.77 -15.60
N GLN A 138 8.48 5.56 -14.54
CA GLN A 138 8.56 7.03 -14.53
C GLN A 138 9.75 7.55 -13.68
N PRO A 139 11.00 7.19 -13.99
CA PRO A 139 12.16 7.54 -13.17
C PRO A 139 12.48 9.04 -13.14
N ASP A 140 12.21 9.77 -14.22
CA ASP A 140 12.47 11.22 -14.28
C ASP A 140 11.59 12.00 -13.30
N SER A 141 10.30 11.65 -13.24
CA SER A 141 9.38 12.23 -12.25
C SER A 141 9.71 11.79 -10.83
N ALA A 142 10.19 10.56 -10.65
CA ALA A 142 10.64 10.08 -9.34
C ALA A 142 11.85 10.88 -8.81
N ALA A 143 12.80 11.24 -9.69
CA ALA A 143 13.98 12.02 -9.31
C ALA A 143 13.60 13.37 -8.71
N VAL A 144 12.60 14.06 -9.29
CA VAL A 144 12.08 15.34 -8.76
C VAL A 144 11.59 15.18 -7.32
N LEU A 145 10.83 14.11 -7.04
CA LEU A 145 10.30 13.86 -5.69
C LEU A 145 11.40 13.50 -4.69
N ILE A 146 12.46 12.78 -5.12
CA ILE A 146 13.62 12.44 -4.30
C ILE A 146 14.43 13.70 -3.94
N ASP A 147 14.68 14.57 -4.90
CA ASP A 147 15.40 15.82 -4.68
C ASP A 147 14.64 16.73 -3.71
N LEU A 148 13.32 16.87 -3.90
CA LEU A 148 12.46 17.62 -2.98
C LEU A 148 12.45 17.01 -1.57
N ALA A 149 12.34 15.69 -1.45
CA ALA A 149 12.40 15.02 -0.15
C ALA A 149 13.72 15.31 0.57
N THR A 150 14.84 15.36 -0.16
CA THR A 150 16.16 15.69 0.39
C THR A 150 16.22 17.13 0.89
N VAL A 151 15.81 18.10 0.05
CA VAL A 151 15.81 19.53 0.39
C VAL A 151 14.94 19.81 1.61
N ILE A 152 13.73 19.26 1.63
CA ILE A 152 12.78 19.44 2.73
C ILE A 152 13.30 18.79 4.01
N SER A 153 13.91 17.60 3.92
CA SER A 153 14.50 16.94 5.08
C SER A 153 15.55 17.82 5.75
N SER A 154 16.47 18.40 4.98
CA SER A 154 17.48 19.31 5.52
C SER A 154 16.86 20.55 6.16
N ALA A 155 15.86 21.16 5.51
CA ALA A 155 15.19 22.34 6.06
C ALA A 155 14.45 22.07 7.39
N ILE A 156 13.90 20.87 7.57
CA ILE A 156 13.25 20.44 8.83
C ILE A 156 14.27 20.16 9.94
N GLU A 157 15.47 19.69 9.59
CA GLU A 157 16.52 19.39 10.58
C GLU A 157 17.23 20.65 11.11
N GLU A 158 17.22 21.75 10.35
CA GLU A 158 17.88 23.02 10.70
C GLU A 158 16.97 24.03 11.43
N GLY A 159 15.66 23.77 11.53
CA GLY A 159 14.66 24.63 12.18
C GLY A 159 14.25 24.18 13.58
#